data_AF-X0VT43-F1
#
_entry.id   AF-X0VT43-F1
#
_cell.length_a   1.000
_cell.length_b   1.000
_cell.length_c   1.000
_cell.angle_alpha   90.00
_cell.angle_beta   90.00
_cell.angle_gamma   90.00
#
_symmetry.space_group_name_H-M   'P 1'
#
loop_
_entity.id
_entity.type
_entity.pdbx_description
1 polymer ?
#
loop_
_entity_poly.entity_id
_entity_poly.type
_entity_poly.pdbx_seq_one_letter_code
_entity_poly.pdbx_strand_id
1 'polypeptide(L)'
;MSLAAPNLNDILLNLFDELGELKYGVATGGSVTTLADTGILGSDDDWNQGTVFVVEADGEAPEGEFAEVTDYTTADGVLTFVA
;
A
#
# COMPACT_ATOMS: atom_id res chain seq x y z
N MET A 1 -22.25 18.93 -3.19
CA MET A 1 -21.05 18.08 -3.32
C MET A 1 -21.56 16.66 -3.50
N SER A 2 -21.53 16.13 -4.72
CA SER A 2 -21.99 14.75 -4.97
C SER A 2 -20.92 13.83 -4.36
N LEU A 3 -21.20 13.25 -3.21
CA LEU A 3 -20.41 12.15 -2.68
C LEU A 3 -20.64 10.98 -3.65
N ALA A 4 -19.70 10.75 -4.56
CA ALA A 4 -19.64 9.46 -5.23
C ALA A 4 -19.66 8.39 -4.13
N ALA A 5 -20.42 7.32 -4.33
CA ALA A 5 -20.40 6.22 -3.37
C ALA A 5 -18.94 5.77 -3.18
N PRO A 6 -18.47 5.62 -1.93
CA PRO A 6 -17.10 5.19 -1.68
C PRO A 6 -16.86 3.89 -2.42
N ASN A 7 -15.75 3.81 -3.15
CA ASN A 7 -15.37 2.60 -3.85
C ASN A 7 -14.84 1.56 -2.83
N LEU A 8 -14.58 0.32 -3.27
CA LEU A 8 -14.11 -0.72 -2.35
C LEU A 8 -12.77 -0.36 -1.68
N ASN A 9 -11.86 0.31 -2.41
CA ASN A 9 -10.59 0.79 -1.86
C ASN A 9 -10.85 1.77 -0.70
N ASP A 10 -11.73 2.76 -0.89
CA ASP A 10 -12.11 3.72 0.15
C ASP A 10 -12.71 3.02 1.37
N ILE A 11 -13.56 2.00 1.17
CA ILE A 11 -14.20 1.25 2.26
C ILE A 11 -13.15 0.47 3.06
N LEU A 12 -12.25 -0.23 2.39
CA LEU A 12 -11.21 -1.03 3.04
C LEU A 12 -10.20 -0.14 3.75
N LEU A 13 -9.78 0.95 3.12
CA LEU A 13 -8.86 1.91 3.72
C LEU A 13 -9.45 2.50 5.00
N ASN A 14 -10.71 2.94 4.98
CA ASN A 14 -11.38 3.42 6.19
C ASN A 14 -11.51 2.33 7.27
N LEU A 15 -11.81 1.08 6.88
CA LEU A 15 -11.90 -0.04 7.82
C LEU A 15 -10.57 -0.30 8.53
N PHE A 16 -9.47 -0.41 7.79
CA PHE A 16 -8.15 -0.65 8.39
C PHE A 16 -7.64 0.56 9.20
N ASP A 17 -8.05 1.79 8.83
CA ASP A 17 -7.79 2.99 9.63
C ASP A 17 -8.51 2.93 10.98
N GLU A 18 -9.82 2.64 10.96
CA GLU A 18 -10.64 2.52 12.16
C GLU A 18 -10.18 1.40 13.10
N LEU A 19 -9.63 0.31 12.55
CA LEU A 19 -9.02 -0.78 13.32
C LEU A 19 -7.63 -0.43 13.88
N GLY A 20 -6.99 0.63 13.40
CA GLY A 20 -5.64 1.03 13.80
C GLY A 20 -4.54 0.12 13.25
N GLU A 21 -4.85 -0.65 12.21
CA GLU A 21 -3.90 -1.57 11.55
C GLU A 21 -3.13 -0.87 10.41
N LEU A 22 -3.61 0.29 9.93
CA LEU A 22 -2.91 1.03 8.87
C LEU A 22 -1.61 1.67 9.33
N LYS A 23 -0.65 1.63 8.40
CA LYS A 23 0.64 2.31 8.49
C LYS A 23 0.76 3.18 7.26
N TYR A 24 0.80 4.49 7.49
CA TYR A 24 0.91 5.50 6.44
C TYR A 24 2.37 5.81 6.18
N GLY A 25 2.73 5.92 4.91
CA GLY A 25 4.08 6.24 4.46
C GLY A 25 4.04 6.97 3.12
N VAL A 26 5.19 7.53 2.74
CA VAL A 26 5.40 8.10 1.40
C VAL A 26 6.49 7.27 0.76
N ALA A 27 6.13 6.56 -0.30
CA ALA A 27 7.09 5.78 -1.07
C ALA A 27 8.22 6.68 -1.60
N THR A 28 9.46 6.23 -1.46
CA THR A 28 10.64 6.88 -2.05
C THR A 28 10.87 6.45 -3.50
N GLY A 29 10.17 5.40 -3.95
CA GLY A 29 10.13 4.94 -5.33
C GLY A 29 9.21 3.73 -5.49
N GLY A 30 9.15 3.17 -6.68
CA GLY A 30 8.33 2.00 -6.95
C GLY A 30 8.19 1.68 -8.44
N SER A 31 7.35 0.69 -8.71
CA SER A 31 6.91 0.28 -10.04
C SER A 31 5.49 -0.26 -9.94
N VAL A 32 4.95 -0.76 -11.05
CA VAL A 32 3.63 -1.41 -11.11
C VAL A 32 3.45 -2.60 -10.15
N THR A 33 4.54 -3.23 -9.70
CA THR A 33 4.51 -4.41 -8.81
C THR A 33 5.36 -4.22 -7.55
N THR A 34 5.94 -3.03 -7.36
CA THR A 34 6.83 -2.78 -6.21
C THR A 34 6.61 -1.40 -5.62
N LEU A 35 6.77 -1.29 -4.30
CA LEU A 35 6.80 -0.02 -3.58
C LEU A 35 8.05 0.00 -2.72
N ALA A 36 8.90 1.00 -2.90
CA ALA A 36 10.07 1.24 -2.09
C ALA A 36 9.76 2.35 -1.09
N ASP A 37 9.88 2.05 0.21
CA ASP A 37 9.79 3.02 1.30
C ASP A 37 10.90 2.72 2.30
N THR A 38 11.95 3.54 2.29
CA THR A 38 13.09 3.38 3.22
C THR A 38 12.73 3.69 4.68
N GLY A 39 11.56 4.30 4.93
CA GLY A 39 11.03 4.59 6.25
C GLY A 39 10.14 3.47 6.81
N ILE A 40 9.77 2.48 5.98
CA ILE A 40 8.96 1.35 6.45
C ILE A 40 9.81 0.50 7.40
N LEU A 41 9.30 0.33 8.62
CA LEU A 41 9.96 -0.46 9.66
C LEU A 41 9.47 -1.92 9.60
N GLY A 42 10.28 -2.86 10.06
CA GLY A 42 9.94 -4.27 10.09
C GLY A 42 11.19 -5.13 9.99
N SER A 43 10.96 -6.41 9.75
CA SER A 43 11.91 -7.45 9.38
C SER A 43 11.49 -8.06 8.05
N ASP A 44 12.36 -8.83 7.40
CA ASP A 44 12.02 -9.52 6.16
C ASP A 44 10.76 -10.36 6.39
N ASP A 45 9.85 -10.34 5.41
CA ASP A 45 8.55 -11.01 5.44
C ASP A 45 7.49 -10.46 6.41
N ASP A 46 7.77 -9.46 7.25
CA ASP A 46 6.81 -8.95 8.25
C ASP A 46 5.49 -8.43 7.63
N TRP A 47 5.55 -8.01 6.37
CA TRP A 47 4.41 -7.44 5.64
C TRP A 47 3.80 -8.42 4.62
N ASN A 48 4.32 -9.65 4.53
CA ASN A 48 3.81 -10.64 3.59
C ASN A 48 2.36 -11.03 3.94
N GLN A 49 1.54 -11.26 2.92
CA GLN A 49 0.08 -11.48 3.04
C GLN A 49 -0.69 -10.26 3.60
N GLY A 50 0.00 -9.14 3.82
CA GLY A 50 -0.62 -7.86 4.10
C GLY A 50 -1.28 -7.26 2.86
N THR A 51 -1.94 -6.12 3.04
CA THR A 51 -2.50 -5.33 1.93
C THR A 51 -1.75 -4.02 1.82
N VAL A 52 -1.26 -3.71 0.62
CA VAL A 52 -0.75 -2.38 0.28
C VAL A 52 -1.88 -1.57 -0.34
N PHE A 53 -2.06 -0.33 0.12
CA PHE A 53 -3.00 0.63 -0.43
C PHE A 53 -2.22 1.77 -1.07
N VAL A 54 -2.39 1.97 -2.37
CA VAL A 54 -1.72 3.07 -3.09
C VAL A 54 -2.73 4.19 -3.28
N VAL A 55 -2.58 5.25 -2.48
CA VAL A 55 -3.53 6.37 -2.45
C VAL A 55 -3.28 7.36 -3.59
N GLU A 56 -2.01 7.61 -3.93
CA GLU A 56 -1.59 8.57 -4.94
C GLU A 56 -0.29 8.06 -5.59
N ALA A 57 -0.23 8.06 -6.93
CA ALA A 57 0.93 7.67 -7.71
C ALA A 57 1.04 8.48 -9.03
N ASP A 58 0.68 9.76 -8.98
CA ASP A 58 0.74 10.71 -10.10
C ASP A 58 0.03 10.23 -11.39
N GLY A 59 -1.03 9.43 -11.25
CA GLY A 59 -1.78 8.84 -12.37
C GLY A 59 -1.20 7.55 -12.94
N GLU A 60 -0.13 7.02 -12.38
CA GLU A 60 0.46 5.73 -12.77
C GLU A 60 -0.14 4.57 -11.97
N ALA A 61 -0.30 3.40 -12.60
CA ALA A 61 -0.75 2.21 -11.87
C ALA A 61 0.27 1.81 -10.79
N PRO A 62 -0.17 1.41 -9.57
CA PRO A 62 -1.55 1.13 -9.17
C PRO A 62 -2.23 2.28 -8.36
N GLU A 63 -2.27 3.52 -8.87
CA GLU A 63 -2.94 4.64 -8.19
C GLU A 63 -4.42 4.36 -7.86
N GLY A 64 -4.79 4.55 -6.59
CA GLY A 64 -6.16 4.36 -6.12
C GLY A 64 -6.56 2.89 -5.99
N GLU A 65 -5.61 1.97 -6.06
CA GLU A 65 -5.81 0.53 -5.98
C GLU A 65 -5.14 -0.06 -4.73
N PHE A 66 -5.45 -1.32 -4.46
CA PHE A 66 -4.84 -2.09 -3.39
C PHE A 66 -4.45 -3.46 -3.91
N ALA A 67 -3.38 -4.02 -3.33
CA ALA A 67 -2.85 -5.32 -3.72
C ALA A 67 -2.37 -6.10 -2.50
N GLU A 68 -2.33 -7.42 -2.62
CA GLU A 68 -1.72 -8.28 -1.61
C GLU A 68 -0.19 -8.23 -1.72
N VAL A 69 0.48 -8.01 -0.59
CA VAL A 69 1.94 -8.03 -0.51
C VAL A 69 2.41 -9.48 -0.53
N THR A 70 3.20 -9.80 -1.55
CA THR A 70 3.80 -11.13 -1.74
C THR A 70 5.17 -11.28 -1.09
N ASP A 71 5.91 -10.19 -0.94
CA ASP A 71 7.26 -10.17 -0.36
C ASP A 71 7.59 -8.80 0.23
N TYR A 72 8.42 -8.77 1.27
CA TYR A 72 9.00 -7.56 1.84
C TYR A 72 10.47 -7.80 2.20
N THR A 73 11.34 -6.94 1.67
CA THR A 73 12.76 -6.94 1.99
C THR A 73 13.16 -5.69 2.77
N THR A 74 13.65 -5.89 4.00
CA THR A 74 14.02 -4.81 4.92
C THR A 74 15.25 -4.03 4.46
N ALA A 75 16.15 -4.69 3.72
CA ALA A 75 17.42 -4.09 3.29
C ALA A 75 17.22 -2.84 2.43
N ASP A 76 16.21 -2.89 1.55
CA ASP A 76 15.89 -1.82 0.61
C ASP A 76 14.52 -1.16 0.92
N GLY A 77 13.78 -1.69 1.90
CA GLY A 77 12.44 -1.22 2.25
C GLY A 77 11.43 -1.46 1.13
N VAL A 78 11.54 -2.59 0.42
CA VAL A 78 10.75 -2.87 -0.78
C VAL A 78 9.65 -3.88 -0.49
N LEU A 79 8.41 -3.46 -0.74
CA LEU A 79 7.23 -4.31 -0.83
C LEU A 79 7.04 -4.76 -2.29
N THR A 80 6.81 -6.05 -2.49
CA THR A 80 6.46 -6.63 -3.79
C THR A 80 5.03 -7.15 -3.74
N PHE A 81 4.24 -6.83 -4.76
CA PHE A 81 2.83 -7.22 -4.85
C PHE A 81 2.46 -7.55 -6.29
N VAL A 82 1.32 -8.23 -6.46
CA VAL A 82 0.78 -8.55 -7.79
C VAL A 82 0.00 -7.34 -8.31
N ALA A 83 0.26 -6.96 -9.57
CA ALA A 83 -0.50 -5.94 -10.28
C ALA A 83 -1.89 -6.45 -10.71
#